data_AF-A0A3S4K585-F1
#
_entry.id   AF-A0A3S4K585-F1
#
_cell.length_a   1.000
_cell.length_b   1.000
_cell.length_c   1.000
_cell.angle_alpha   90.00
_cell.angle_beta   90.00
_cell.angle_gamma   90.00
#
_symmetry.space_group_name_H-M   'P 1'
#
loop_
_entity.id
_entity.type
_entity.pdbx_description
1 polymer ?
#
loop_
_entity_poly.entity_id
_entity_poly.type
_entity_poly.pdbx_seq_one_letter_code
_entity_poly.pdbx_strand_id
1 'polypeptide(L)'
;MFAADPRQNAVIVRDYAANMAGYRKLITELDQRQQMIEISVKIIDVNAGDINQLGIDWGTAVSLGGKKIAFNSGLNDGGTSGFSTVISDTSNFMVRLNALEKSSQAYVLSQPSVVTLNNIQAVLDKNITFYTKLQGEKVAKLESITTGSLLRVTPRLLNDNGMQKIMLNLNIQDGQQSDTQSETNPLPEVQNSEIASQATLLAGQSLLLGGFKQGKQIRSQNKIPLLGDIPVLGHLFRNDTTQVHSVIRLFLIKASVVNNGISHG
;
A
#
# COMPACT_ATOMS: atom_id res chain seq x y z
N MET A 1 41.58 16.77 -19.45
CA MET A 1 40.37 17.34 -20.08
C MET A 1 39.41 16.22 -20.38
N PHE A 2 38.16 16.37 -19.97
CA PHE A 2 37.06 15.46 -20.27
C PHE A 2 36.00 16.24 -21.04
N ALA A 3 35.56 15.72 -22.17
CA ALA A 3 34.45 16.29 -22.95
C ALA A 3 33.53 15.15 -23.39
N ALA A 4 32.23 15.30 -23.19
CA ALA A 4 31.23 14.37 -23.71
C ALA A 4 30.75 14.86 -25.09
N ASP A 5 30.61 13.93 -26.05
CA ASP A 5 29.89 14.14 -27.30
C ASP A 5 28.56 13.36 -27.25
N PRO A 6 27.44 14.03 -26.90
CA PRO A 6 26.13 13.39 -26.82
C PRO A 6 25.63 12.87 -28.18
N ARG A 7 26.10 13.43 -29.30
CA ARG A 7 25.63 13.04 -30.63
C ARG A 7 26.15 11.66 -31.03
N GLN A 8 27.32 11.30 -30.53
CA GLN A 8 27.97 10.02 -30.80
C GLN A 8 27.95 9.06 -29.60
N ASN A 9 27.34 9.46 -28.47
CA ASN A 9 27.43 8.75 -27.20
C ASN A 9 28.89 8.39 -26.84
N ALA A 10 29.80 9.35 -27.05
CA ALA A 10 31.24 9.17 -26.90
C ALA A 10 31.81 10.14 -25.86
N VAL A 11 32.93 9.76 -25.25
CA VAL A 11 33.68 10.62 -24.32
C VAL A 11 35.10 10.80 -24.83
N ILE A 12 35.51 12.06 -24.97
CA ILE A 12 36.86 12.46 -25.34
C ILE A 12 37.65 12.70 -24.06
N VAL A 13 38.71 11.91 -23.85
CA VAL A 13 39.61 12.01 -22.70
C VAL A 13 40.99 12.42 -23.18
N ARG A 14 41.50 13.52 -22.64
CA ARG A 14 42.87 13.99 -22.87
C ARG A 14 43.59 14.15 -21.54
N ASP A 15 44.59 13.31 -21.30
CA ASP A 15 45.44 13.33 -20.13
C ASP A 15 46.80 12.69 -20.45
N TYR A 16 47.72 12.63 -19.49
CA TYR A 16 49.00 11.93 -19.61
C TYR A 16 48.80 10.44 -19.90
N ALA A 17 49.70 9.87 -20.71
CA ALA A 17 49.64 8.46 -21.14
C ALA A 17 49.58 7.47 -19.96
N ALA A 18 50.21 7.82 -18.82
CA ALA A 18 50.19 7.01 -17.60
C ALA A 18 48.78 6.81 -17.01
N ASN A 19 47.89 7.80 -17.10
CA ASN A 19 46.54 7.76 -16.52
C ASN A 19 45.52 7.08 -17.45
N MET A 20 45.83 6.99 -18.75
CA MET A 20 44.91 6.49 -19.77
C MET A 20 44.49 5.03 -19.54
N ALA A 21 45.41 4.21 -19.03
CA ALA A 21 45.11 2.82 -18.65
C ALA A 21 44.09 2.74 -17.50
N GLY A 22 44.18 3.64 -16.52
CA GLY A 22 43.23 3.72 -15.41
C GLY A 22 41.82 4.09 -15.87
N TYR A 23 41.71 5.10 -16.76
CA TYR A 23 40.42 5.51 -17.29
C TYR A 23 39.73 4.43 -18.12
N ARG A 24 40.48 3.68 -18.94
CA ARG A 24 39.92 2.57 -19.71
C ARG A 24 39.28 1.52 -18.81
N LYS A 25 39.96 1.17 -17.71
CA LYS A 25 39.45 0.20 -16.73
C LYS A 25 38.17 0.72 -16.07
N LEU A 26 38.18 1.97 -15.61
CA LEU A 26 37.01 2.59 -14.96
C LEU A 26 35.80 2.66 -15.91
N ILE A 27 35.99 3.06 -17.17
CA ILE A 27 34.90 3.11 -18.16
C ILE A 27 34.30 1.71 -18.38
N THR A 28 35.15 0.69 -18.49
CA THR A 28 34.69 -0.70 -18.66
C THR A 28 33.90 -1.19 -17.44
N GLU A 29 34.30 -0.79 -16.24
CA GLU A 29 33.59 -1.14 -15.00
C GLU A 29 32.25 -0.41 -14.86
N LEU A 30 32.14 0.83 -15.37
CA LEU A 30 30.92 1.64 -15.30
C LEU A 30 29.92 1.34 -16.43
N ASP A 31 30.39 0.88 -17.59
CA ASP A 31 29.55 0.55 -18.76
C ASP A 31 28.88 -0.82 -18.59
N GLN A 32 27.98 -0.91 -17.62
CA GLN A 32 27.17 -2.09 -17.36
C GLN A 32 25.73 -1.86 -17.82
N ARG A 33 25.11 -2.92 -18.36
CA ARG A 33 23.68 -2.88 -18.70
C ARG A 33 22.86 -2.63 -17.44
N GLN A 34 22.07 -1.57 -17.47
CA GLN A 34 21.14 -1.27 -16.39
C GLN A 34 20.05 -2.34 -16.33
N GLN A 35 19.77 -2.81 -15.11
CA GLN A 35 18.72 -3.80 -14.87
C GLN A 35 17.37 -3.09 -14.71
N MET A 36 16.35 -3.64 -15.35
CA MET A 36 14.97 -3.22 -15.17
C MET A 36 14.36 -3.94 -13.96
N ILE A 37 13.55 -3.22 -13.21
CA ILE A 37 12.87 -3.69 -12.01
C ILE A 37 11.39 -3.41 -12.20
N GLU A 38 10.59 -4.47 -12.12
CA GLU A 38 9.13 -4.38 -12.06
C GLU A 38 8.71 -4.28 -10.60
N ILE A 39 7.83 -3.32 -10.29
CA ILE A 39 7.25 -3.11 -8.97
C ILE A 39 5.73 -3.15 -9.12
N SER A 40 5.08 -4.06 -8.40
CA SER A 40 3.62 -4.16 -8.29
C SER A 40 3.20 -3.97 -6.85
N VAL A 41 2.18 -3.15 -6.64
CA VAL A 41 1.53 -2.94 -5.35
C VAL A 41 0.13 -3.52 -5.43
N LYS A 42 -0.31 -4.23 -4.39
CA LYS A 42 -1.68 -4.71 -4.21
C LYS A 42 -2.28 -4.05 -2.99
N ILE A 43 -3.41 -3.39 -3.18
CA ILE A 43 -4.20 -2.79 -2.11
C ILE A 43 -5.46 -3.62 -1.93
N ILE A 44 -5.62 -4.17 -0.72
CA ILE A 44 -6.63 -5.19 -0.44
C ILE A 44 -7.42 -4.77 0.78
N ASP A 45 -8.75 -4.84 0.69
CA ASP A 45 -9.62 -4.71 1.85
C ASP A 45 -10.13 -6.10 2.25
N VAL A 46 -9.99 -6.42 3.53
CA VAL A 46 -10.43 -7.69 4.14
C VAL A 46 -11.42 -7.39 5.26
N ASN A 47 -12.49 -8.16 5.36
CA ASN A 47 -13.40 -8.04 6.50
C ASN A 47 -12.68 -8.44 7.80
N ALA A 48 -12.84 -7.64 8.86
CA ALA A 48 -12.12 -7.86 10.12
C ALA A 48 -12.53 -9.14 10.87
N GLY A 49 -13.67 -9.76 10.53
CA GLY A 49 -14.05 -11.08 11.05
C GLY A 49 -13.19 -12.21 10.48
N ASP A 50 -12.70 -12.04 9.25
CA ASP A 50 -11.98 -13.08 8.50
C ASP A 50 -10.44 -12.96 8.67
N ILE A 51 -9.95 -11.82 9.18
CA ILE A 51 -8.51 -11.61 9.43
C ILE A 51 -7.93 -12.58 10.47
N ASN A 52 -8.75 -13.11 11.39
CA ASN A 52 -8.32 -14.12 12.35
C ASN A 52 -7.81 -15.39 11.66
N GLN A 53 -8.29 -15.67 10.44
CA GLN A 53 -7.82 -16.79 9.61
C GLN A 53 -6.42 -16.53 9.02
N LEU A 54 -6.02 -15.26 8.87
CA LEU A 54 -4.65 -14.88 8.46
C LEU A 54 -3.65 -15.03 9.61
N GLY A 55 -4.11 -15.04 10.87
CA GLY A 55 -3.26 -15.19 12.05
C GLY A 55 -2.50 -13.92 12.45
N ILE A 56 -2.96 -12.75 12.01
CA ILE A 56 -2.38 -11.45 12.39
C ILE A 56 -3.23 -10.83 13.50
N ASP A 57 -2.66 -10.65 14.69
CA ASP A 57 -3.29 -9.89 15.76
C ASP A 57 -2.92 -8.40 15.63
N TRP A 58 -3.88 -7.61 15.13
CA TRP A 58 -3.74 -6.17 14.93
C TRP A 58 -3.93 -5.35 16.21
N GLY A 59 -4.27 -5.98 17.34
CA GLY A 59 -4.66 -5.30 18.59
C GLY A 59 -3.57 -5.13 19.65
N THR A 60 -2.37 -5.71 19.50
CA THR A 60 -1.47 -5.92 20.65
C THR A 60 -0.13 -5.18 20.62
N ALA A 61 0.09 -4.26 19.68
CA ALA A 61 1.39 -3.60 19.52
C ALA A 61 1.44 -2.18 20.09
N VAL A 62 1.36 -2.03 21.42
CA VAL A 62 1.86 -0.82 22.12
C VAL A 62 2.85 -1.24 23.20
N SER A 63 4.14 -1.02 22.91
CA SER A 63 5.23 -1.20 23.86
C SER A 63 5.63 0.16 24.43
N LEU A 64 5.21 0.46 25.67
CA LEU A 64 5.66 1.63 26.41
C LEU A 64 6.52 1.17 27.60
N GLY A 65 7.80 1.52 27.61
CA GLY A 65 8.66 1.38 28.80
C GLY A 65 8.94 -0.05 29.27
N GLY A 66 9.08 -1.02 28.36
CA GLY A 66 9.57 -2.37 28.72
C GLY A 66 8.56 -3.28 29.42
N LYS A 67 7.28 -2.88 29.55
CA LYS A 67 6.19 -3.75 30.01
C LYS A 67 5.19 -3.99 28.88
N LYS A 68 5.03 -5.26 28.49
CA LYS A 68 3.98 -5.71 27.56
C LYS A 68 2.72 -5.97 28.39
N ILE A 69 1.65 -5.21 28.18
CA ILE A 69 0.32 -5.52 28.73
C ILE A 69 -0.48 -6.19 27.60
N ALA A 70 -0.72 -7.50 27.75
CA ALA A 70 -1.59 -8.26 26.86
C ALA A 70 -3.03 -8.14 27.36
N PHE A 71 -3.90 -7.51 26.57
CA PHE A 71 -5.34 -7.62 26.74
C PHE A 71 -5.80 -8.78 25.85
N ASN A 72 -6.23 -9.87 26.49
CA ASN A 72 -6.73 -11.12 25.89
C ASN A 72 -5.67 -12.21 25.61
N SER A 73 -5.16 -12.85 26.66
CA SER A 73 -4.32 -14.06 26.54
C SER A 73 -5.17 -15.33 26.69
N GLY A 74 -5.68 -15.82 25.57
CA GLY A 74 -5.89 -17.24 25.36
C GLY A 74 -4.68 -17.80 24.62
N LEU A 75 -3.99 -18.76 25.26
CA LEU A 75 -3.02 -19.73 24.70
C LEU A 75 -1.54 -19.31 24.61
N ASN A 76 -0.82 -19.86 25.58
CA ASN A 76 0.59 -20.29 25.61
C ASN A 76 1.21 -20.61 24.25
N ASP A 77 2.24 -19.88 23.85
CA ASP A 77 3.55 -20.44 23.47
C ASP A 77 4.62 -19.33 23.48
N GLY A 78 5.81 -19.67 23.97
CA GLY A 78 6.94 -18.76 24.12
C GLY A 78 7.56 -18.40 22.79
N GLY A 79 7.10 -17.30 22.18
CA GLY A 79 7.71 -16.73 20.99
C GLY A 79 7.18 -15.33 20.75
N THR A 80 8.08 -14.36 20.66
CA THR A 80 7.89 -12.93 20.37
C THR A 80 6.63 -12.58 19.57
N SER A 81 5.51 -12.40 20.29
CA SER A 81 4.27 -11.84 19.75
C SER A 81 4.41 -10.33 19.57
N GLY A 82 4.12 -9.86 18.36
CA GLY A 82 4.11 -8.46 17.93
C GLY A 82 4.82 -8.28 16.58
N PHE A 83 4.05 -8.09 15.50
CA PHE A 83 4.47 -7.71 14.12
C PHE A 83 5.53 -8.57 13.39
N SER A 84 6.29 -9.41 14.10
CA SER A 84 7.42 -10.17 13.56
C SER A 84 7.02 -11.43 12.78
N THR A 85 5.81 -11.98 13.00
CA THR A 85 5.36 -13.21 12.31
C THR A 85 5.12 -12.99 10.81
N VAL A 86 4.83 -11.77 10.37
CA VAL A 86 4.63 -11.46 8.94
C VAL A 86 5.97 -11.36 8.19
N ILE A 87 7.04 -10.98 8.89
CA ILE A 87 8.39 -10.82 8.31
C ILE A 87 9.07 -12.18 8.09
N SER A 88 8.77 -13.20 8.92
CA SER A 88 9.40 -14.53 8.80
C SER A 88 8.68 -15.50 7.85
N ASP A 89 7.40 -15.30 7.55
CA ASP A 89 6.60 -16.29 6.80
C ASP A 89 5.59 -15.65 5.83
N THR A 90 6.09 -14.72 5.01
CA THR A 90 5.27 -14.04 4.01
C THR A 90 4.65 -15.02 2.99
N SER A 91 5.26 -16.18 2.75
CA SER A 91 4.70 -17.25 1.90
C SER A 91 3.37 -17.79 2.41
N ASN A 92 3.30 -18.17 3.69
CA ASN A 92 2.07 -18.73 4.27
C ASN A 92 0.97 -17.66 4.39
N PHE A 93 1.36 -16.40 4.65
CA PHE A 93 0.43 -15.28 4.59
C PHE A 93 -0.19 -15.13 3.19
N MET A 94 0.62 -15.15 2.13
CA MET A 94 0.12 -15.06 0.75
C MET A 94 -0.80 -16.22 0.37
N VAL A 95 -0.50 -17.45 0.81
CA VAL A 95 -1.37 -18.62 0.57
C VAL A 95 -2.75 -18.44 1.21
N ARG A 96 -2.80 -17.98 2.46
CA ARG A 96 -4.07 -17.73 3.17
C ARG A 96 -4.83 -16.56 2.57
N LEU A 97 -4.14 -15.49 2.21
CA LEU A 97 -4.73 -14.34 1.51
C LEU A 97 -5.37 -14.76 0.18
N ASN A 98 -4.69 -15.57 -0.62
CA ASN A 98 -5.23 -16.12 -1.86
C ASN A 98 -6.47 -17.01 -1.62
N ALA A 99 -6.55 -17.71 -0.47
CA ALA A 99 -7.72 -18.50 -0.10
C ALA A 99 -8.92 -17.61 0.27
N LEU A 100 -8.68 -16.50 0.99
CA LEU A 100 -9.70 -15.51 1.32
C LEU A 100 -10.21 -14.74 0.09
N GLU A 101 -9.34 -14.47 -0.87
CA GLU A 101 -9.72 -13.90 -2.17
C GLU A 101 -10.66 -14.86 -2.92
N LYS A 102 -10.35 -16.16 -2.92
CA LYS A 102 -11.20 -17.19 -3.53
C LYS A 102 -12.53 -17.41 -2.82
N SER A 103 -12.63 -17.12 -1.51
CA SER A 103 -13.87 -17.24 -0.74
C SER A 103 -14.69 -15.95 -0.68
N SER A 104 -14.32 -14.91 -1.47
CA SER A 104 -14.96 -13.59 -1.49
C SER A 104 -14.94 -12.84 -0.14
N GLN A 105 -13.95 -13.16 0.71
CA GLN A 105 -13.74 -12.53 2.03
C GLN A 105 -12.67 -11.42 1.99
N ALA A 106 -11.90 -11.36 0.90
CA ALA A 106 -10.95 -10.30 0.59
C ALA A 106 -11.20 -9.77 -0.83
N TYR A 107 -11.15 -8.44 -0.99
CA TYR A 107 -11.36 -7.76 -2.28
C TYR A 107 -10.12 -6.94 -2.63
N VAL A 108 -9.58 -7.14 -3.84
CA VAL A 108 -8.49 -6.31 -4.37
C VAL A 108 -9.08 -5.03 -4.93
N LEU A 109 -8.75 -3.88 -4.35
CA LEU A 109 -9.25 -2.58 -4.80
C LEU A 109 -8.44 -2.04 -5.97
N SER A 110 -7.13 -2.11 -5.85
CA SER A 110 -6.23 -1.55 -6.84
C SER A 110 -4.91 -2.32 -6.88
N GLN A 111 -4.38 -2.48 -8.10
CA GLN A 111 -3.09 -3.12 -8.35
C GLN A 111 -2.23 -2.30 -9.33
N PRO A 112 -1.69 -1.14 -8.92
CA PRO A 112 -0.76 -0.40 -9.76
C PRO A 112 0.55 -1.17 -9.94
N SER A 113 1.09 -1.16 -11.16
CA SER A 113 2.39 -1.76 -11.49
C SER A 113 3.18 -0.86 -12.42
N VAL A 114 4.50 -0.78 -12.20
CA VAL A 114 5.42 0.03 -13.00
C VAL A 114 6.76 -0.67 -13.16
N VAL A 115 7.39 -0.48 -14.32
CA VAL A 115 8.75 -0.95 -14.61
C VAL A 115 9.67 0.26 -14.70
N THR A 116 10.83 0.19 -14.07
CA THR A 116 11.85 1.25 -14.13
C THR A 116 13.25 0.68 -14.03
N LEU A 117 14.25 1.50 -14.32
CA LEU A 117 15.65 1.15 -14.19
C LEU A 117 16.13 1.33 -12.75
N ASN A 118 17.20 0.61 -12.40
CA ASN A 118 17.85 0.75 -11.10
C ASN A 118 18.24 2.22 -10.81
N ASN A 119 17.86 2.73 -9.63
CA ASN A 119 18.05 4.11 -9.18
C ASN A 119 17.28 5.19 -9.98
N ILE A 120 16.33 4.81 -10.84
CA ILE A 120 15.49 5.77 -11.58
C ILE A 120 14.09 5.79 -10.98
N GLN A 121 13.62 6.98 -10.61
CA GLN A 121 12.26 7.18 -10.10
C GLN A 121 11.23 6.90 -11.20
N ALA A 122 10.20 6.14 -10.84
CA ALA A 122 9.01 5.93 -11.63
C ALA A 122 7.80 6.57 -10.95
N VAL A 123 6.90 7.14 -11.75
CA VAL A 123 5.62 7.68 -11.29
C VAL A 123 4.52 7.14 -12.17
N LEU A 124 3.55 6.48 -11.55
CA LEU A 124 2.28 6.09 -12.16
C LEU A 124 1.18 6.86 -11.42
N ASP A 125 0.45 7.70 -12.15
CA ASP A 125 -0.63 8.52 -11.60
C ASP A 125 -1.90 8.28 -12.42
N LYS A 126 -2.95 7.85 -11.74
CA LYS A 126 -4.30 7.70 -12.30
C LYS A 126 -5.27 8.42 -11.38
N ASN A 127 -5.72 9.59 -11.80
CA ASN A 127 -6.66 10.39 -11.03
C ASN A 127 -7.93 10.74 -11.82
N ILE A 128 -8.98 11.04 -11.07
CA ILE A 128 -10.25 11.59 -11.53
C ILE A 128 -10.49 12.90 -10.80
N THR A 129 -10.97 13.92 -11.51
CA THR A 129 -11.23 15.25 -10.94
C THR A 129 -12.70 15.60 -11.11
N PHE A 130 -13.35 15.91 -10.00
CA PHE A 130 -14.73 16.34 -9.93
C PHE A 130 -14.80 17.86 -9.84
N TYR A 131 -15.84 18.46 -10.43
CA TYR A 131 -16.10 19.89 -10.35
C TYR A 131 -17.45 20.13 -9.66
N THR A 132 -17.45 20.89 -8.57
CA THR A 132 -18.67 21.36 -7.91
C THR A 132 -18.92 22.83 -8.24
N LYS A 133 -20.19 23.17 -8.49
CA LYS A 133 -20.62 24.55 -8.75
C LYS A 133 -21.05 25.16 -7.43
N LEU A 134 -20.29 26.14 -6.95
CA LEU A 134 -20.75 26.99 -5.85
C LEU A 134 -21.69 28.05 -6.46
N GLN A 135 -23.00 27.95 -6.17
CA GLN A 135 -23.94 29.02 -6.49
C GLN A 135 -23.72 30.18 -5.52
N GLY A 136 -23.06 31.24 -5.99
CA GLY A 136 -23.03 32.54 -5.35
C GLY A 136 -23.99 33.51 -6.07
N GLU A 137 -24.59 34.44 -5.32
CA GLU A 137 -25.61 35.40 -5.83
C GLU A 137 -25.18 36.25 -7.03
N LYS A 138 -23.88 36.38 -7.32
CA LYS A 138 -23.36 37.23 -8.42
C LYS A 138 -22.24 36.61 -9.27
N VAL A 139 -21.62 35.52 -8.84
CA VAL A 139 -20.55 34.81 -9.59
C VAL A 139 -20.60 33.33 -9.24
N ALA A 140 -20.66 32.46 -10.25
CA ALA A 140 -20.49 31.02 -10.06
C ALA A 140 -18.98 30.69 -10.06
N LYS A 141 -18.49 30.04 -8.99
CA LYS A 141 -17.12 29.51 -8.92
C LYS A 141 -17.16 27.99 -9.03
N LEU A 142 -16.27 27.43 -9.85
CA LEU A 142 -16.02 26.00 -9.89
C LEU A 142 -14.93 25.67 -8.87
N GLU A 143 -15.21 24.74 -7.96
CA GLU A 143 -14.21 24.11 -7.09
C GLU A 143 -13.98 22.67 -7.56
N SER A 144 -12.74 22.21 -7.51
CA SER A 144 -12.38 20.87 -7.97
C SER A 144 -11.81 20.00 -6.87
N ILE A 145 -12.19 18.72 -6.85
CA ILE A 145 -11.67 17.71 -5.93
C ILE A 145 -11.11 16.57 -6.78
N THR A 146 -9.83 16.24 -6.59
CA THR A 146 -9.14 15.18 -7.32
C THR A 146 -8.85 14.00 -6.40
N THR A 147 -9.12 12.78 -6.87
CA THR A 147 -8.84 11.54 -6.14
C THR A 147 -8.41 10.46 -7.12
N GLY A 148 -7.70 9.44 -6.66
CA GLY A 148 -7.22 8.35 -7.50
C GLY A 148 -6.02 7.62 -6.91
N SER A 149 -5.32 6.86 -7.75
CA SER A 149 -4.19 6.04 -7.33
C SER A 149 -2.88 6.63 -7.85
N LEU A 150 -1.93 6.87 -6.94
CA LEU A 150 -0.56 7.30 -7.22
C LEU A 150 0.41 6.23 -6.74
N LEU A 151 1.35 5.82 -7.59
CA LEU A 151 2.51 5.02 -7.22
C LEU A 151 3.77 5.77 -7.65
N ARG A 152 4.52 6.27 -6.66
CA ARG A 152 5.86 6.81 -6.86
C ARG A 152 6.85 5.88 -6.19
N VAL A 153 7.83 5.41 -6.96
CA VAL A 153 8.83 4.46 -6.47
C VAL A 153 10.21 4.78 -7.01
N THR A 154 11.23 4.65 -6.18
CA THR A 154 12.63 4.64 -6.61
C THR A 154 13.27 3.34 -6.11
N PRO A 155 13.56 2.38 -7.01
CA PRO A 155 14.17 1.12 -6.61
C PRO A 155 15.69 1.22 -6.59
N ARG A 156 16.32 0.44 -5.72
CA ARG A 156 17.75 0.20 -5.68
C ARG A 156 18.01 -1.28 -5.53
N LEU A 157 18.65 -1.87 -6.54
CA LEU A 157 19.14 -3.25 -6.46
C LEU A 157 20.39 -3.30 -5.59
N LEU A 158 20.39 -4.22 -4.65
CA LEU A 158 21.48 -4.55 -3.76
C LEU A 158 21.85 -6.02 -3.99
N ASN A 159 23.14 -6.29 -4.11
CA ASN A 159 23.65 -7.65 -4.17
C ASN A 159 24.42 -7.92 -2.87
N ASP A 160 23.91 -8.81 -2.04
CA ASP A 160 24.45 -9.15 -0.72
C ASP A 160 24.63 -10.66 -0.63
N ASN A 161 25.89 -11.11 -0.60
CA ASN A 161 26.26 -12.52 -0.54
C ASN A 161 25.61 -13.41 -1.63
N GLY A 162 25.43 -12.86 -2.84
CA GLY A 162 24.81 -13.56 -3.96
C GLY A 162 23.27 -13.57 -3.95
N MET A 163 22.65 -12.99 -2.91
CA MET A 163 21.21 -12.76 -2.89
C MET A 163 20.88 -11.36 -3.38
N GLN A 164 20.00 -11.29 -4.38
CA GLN A 164 19.47 -10.03 -4.88
C GLN A 164 18.37 -9.51 -3.94
N LYS A 165 18.62 -8.35 -3.34
CA LYS A 165 17.67 -7.58 -2.54
C LYS A 165 17.29 -6.33 -3.30
N ILE A 166 16.06 -5.89 -3.18
CA ILE A 166 15.57 -4.64 -3.76
C ILE A 166 15.17 -3.75 -2.59
N MET A 167 15.79 -2.59 -2.50
CA MET A 167 15.37 -1.52 -1.60
C MET A 167 14.46 -0.57 -2.38
N LEU A 168 13.31 -0.24 -1.82
CA LEU A 168 12.30 0.61 -2.44
C LEU A 168 12.07 1.84 -1.54
N ASN A 169 12.14 3.02 -2.13
CA ASN A 169 11.53 4.22 -1.56
C ASN A 169 10.17 4.40 -2.23
N LEU A 170 9.09 4.31 -1.45
CA LEU A 170 7.70 4.21 -1.91
C LEU A 170 6.87 5.36 -1.37
N ASN A 171 6.08 5.97 -2.25
CA ASN A 171 4.91 6.75 -1.89
C ASN A 171 3.73 6.22 -2.71
N ILE A 172 2.75 5.67 -2.01
CA ILE A 172 1.54 5.09 -2.60
C ILE A 172 0.36 5.85 -2.05
N GLN A 173 -0.51 6.34 -2.93
CA GLN A 173 -1.79 6.94 -2.57
C GLN A 173 -2.90 6.17 -3.27
N ASP A 174 -4.00 5.94 -2.57
CA ASP A 174 -5.22 5.35 -3.11
C ASP A 174 -6.43 6.11 -2.59
N GLY A 175 -7.11 6.77 -3.52
CA GLY A 175 -8.29 7.55 -3.28
C GLY A 175 -9.51 6.92 -3.92
N GLN A 176 -10.59 6.81 -3.15
CA GLN A 176 -11.88 6.25 -3.57
C GLN A 176 -12.99 7.28 -3.36
N GLN A 177 -14.00 7.24 -4.22
CA GLN A 177 -15.23 8.02 -4.00
C GLN A 177 -16.15 7.27 -3.03
N SER A 178 -16.70 8.00 -2.06
CA SER A 178 -17.78 7.51 -1.19
C SER A 178 -19.13 7.94 -1.77
N ASP A 179 -20.14 7.07 -1.68
CA ASP A 179 -21.50 7.39 -2.10
C ASP A 179 -22.06 8.55 -1.25
N THR A 180 -22.63 9.55 -1.93
CA THR A 180 -23.13 10.76 -1.28
C THR A 180 -24.30 10.46 -0.36
N GLN A 181 -24.18 10.78 0.93
CA GLN A 181 -25.18 10.49 1.99
C GLN A 181 -26.45 11.37 1.94
N SER A 182 -26.59 12.30 0.99
CA SER A 182 -27.71 13.25 0.95
C SER A 182 -28.23 13.49 -0.46
N GLU A 183 -29.49 13.13 -0.70
CA GLU A 183 -30.17 13.34 -1.98
C GLU A 183 -30.44 14.83 -2.28
N THR A 184 -30.46 15.68 -1.25
CA THR A 184 -30.80 17.11 -1.37
C THR A 184 -29.60 18.01 -1.74
N ASN A 185 -28.37 17.56 -1.50
CA ASN A 185 -27.15 18.27 -1.93
C ASN A 185 -25.95 17.29 -2.00
N PRO A 186 -25.79 16.53 -3.10
CA PRO A 186 -24.74 15.53 -3.22
C PRO A 186 -23.38 16.21 -3.46
N LEU A 187 -22.70 16.60 -2.38
CA LEU A 187 -21.28 16.95 -2.44
C LEU A 187 -20.46 15.66 -2.50
N PRO A 188 -19.48 15.55 -3.43
CA PRO A 188 -18.65 14.36 -3.51
C PRO A 188 -17.78 14.23 -2.25
N GLU A 189 -17.84 13.06 -1.62
CA GLU A 189 -16.93 12.67 -0.54
C GLU A 189 -15.83 11.77 -1.14
N VAL A 190 -14.57 12.08 -0.83
CA VAL A 190 -13.42 11.27 -1.25
C VAL A 190 -12.69 10.75 -0.02
N GLN A 191 -12.34 9.47 -0.04
CA GLN A 191 -11.57 8.83 0.99
C GLN A 191 -10.19 8.46 0.44
N ASN A 192 -9.15 9.07 0.97
CA ASN A 192 -7.77 8.83 0.55
C ASN A 192 -7.00 8.04 1.61
N SER A 193 -6.18 7.09 1.15
CA SER A 193 -5.21 6.34 1.95
C SER A 193 -3.81 6.58 1.38
N GLU A 194 -2.83 6.86 2.22
CA GLU A 194 -1.45 7.10 1.79
C GLU A 194 -0.46 6.31 2.65
N ILE A 195 0.57 5.76 1.99
CA ILE A 195 1.71 5.15 2.66
C ILE A 195 3.01 5.64 2.03
N ALA A 196 3.85 6.27 2.85
CA ALA A 196 5.21 6.65 2.52
C ALA A 196 6.17 5.82 3.35
N SER A 197 6.98 4.98 2.71
CA SER A 197 7.82 4.01 3.43
C SER A 197 9.07 3.67 2.64
N GLN A 198 10.08 3.19 3.37
CA GLN A 198 11.29 2.61 2.81
C GLN A 198 11.37 1.15 3.25
N ALA A 199 11.46 0.24 2.29
CA ALA A 199 11.45 -1.19 2.57
C ALA A 199 12.47 -1.91 1.71
N THR A 200 13.06 -2.97 2.27
CA THR A 200 13.96 -3.87 1.55
C THR A 200 13.34 -5.26 1.53
N LEU A 201 13.28 -5.85 0.35
CA LEU A 201 12.72 -7.18 0.11
C LEU A 201 13.67 -8.00 -0.75
N LEU A 202 13.54 -9.32 -0.71
CA LEU A 202 14.23 -10.20 -1.64
C LEU A 202 13.59 -10.07 -3.03
N ALA A 203 14.42 -10.08 -4.08
CA ALA A 203 13.93 -10.01 -5.44
C ALA A 203 12.97 -11.17 -5.73
N GLY A 204 11.79 -10.86 -6.27
CA GLY A 204 10.72 -11.81 -6.57
C GLY A 204 9.76 -12.08 -5.41
N GLN A 205 10.09 -11.72 -4.17
CA GLN A 205 9.20 -11.91 -3.02
C GLN A 205 8.20 -10.76 -2.86
N SER A 206 7.14 -11.03 -2.11
CA SER A 206 6.18 -10.01 -1.69
C SER A 206 6.50 -9.59 -0.25
N LEU A 207 6.09 -8.37 0.13
CA LEU A 207 6.23 -7.83 1.48
C LEU A 207 4.95 -7.08 1.84
N LEU A 208 4.41 -7.32 3.03
CA LEU A 208 3.35 -6.49 3.60
C LEU A 208 3.98 -5.19 4.11
N LEU A 209 3.69 -4.07 3.46
CA LEU A 209 4.23 -2.76 3.81
C LEU A 209 3.52 -2.17 5.04
N GLY A 210 2.23 -2.47 5.18
CA GLY A 210 1.41 -2.01 6.29
C GLY A 210 -0.07 -2.21 6.06
N GLY A 211 -0.87 -1.73 7.00
CA GLY A 211 -2.32 -1.73 6.92
C GLY A 211 -2.96 -1.03 8.11
N PHE A 212 -4.24 -0.72 8.00
CA PHE A 212 -5.02 -0.13 9.09
C PHE A 212 -6.43 -0.71 9.12
N LYS A 213 -7.00 -0.78 10.33
CA LYS A 213 -8.36 -1.26 10.58
C LYS A 213 -9.30 -0.07 10.69
N GLN A 214 -10.31 -0.03 9.85
CA GLN A 214 -11.41 0.92 9.92
C GLN A 214 -12.66 0.21 10.44
N GLY A 215 -13.39 0.85 11.35
CA GLY A 215 -14.67 0.37 11.88
C GLY A 215 -15.77 1.37 11.59
N LYS A 216 -16.92 0.89 11.12
CA LYS A 216 -18.18 1.62 11.00
C LYS A 216 -19.22 0.91 11.85
N GLN A 217 -19.66 1.58 12.91
CA GLN A 217 -20.76 1.11 13.75
C GLN A 217 -22.04 1.82 13.33
N ILE A 218 -23.01 1.07 12.82
CA ILE A 218 -24.33 1.56 12.48
C ILE A 218 -25.28 1.09 13.58
N ARG A 219 -25.83 2.05 14.33
CA ARG A 219 -26.86 1.78 15.34
C ARG A 219 -28.20 2.25 14.79
N SER A 220 -29.11 1.31 14.57
CA SER A 220 -30.49 1.59 14.21
C SER A 220 -31.38 1.28 15.40
N GLN A 221 -32.25 2.22 15.77
CA GLN A 221 -33.22 2.04 16.83
C GLN A 221 -34.61 2.32 16.27
N ASN A 222 -35.44 1.28 16.24
CA ASN A 222 -36.86 1.41 15.94
C ASN A 222 -37.64 1.28 17.23
N LYS A 223 -38.41 2.30 17.62
CA LYS A 223 -39.26 2.26 18.82
C LYS A 223 -40.67 2.74 18.53
N ILE A 224 -41.65 2.17 19.22
CA ILE A 224 -43.02 2.71 19.21
C ILE A 224 -43.03 3.97 20.08
N PRO A 225 -43.48 5.13 19.57
CA PRO A 225 -43.60 6.35 20.37
C PRO A 225 -44.47 6.12 21.62
N LEU A 226 -44.16 6.81 22.72
CA LEU A 226 -44.75 6.66 24.06
C LEU A 226 -44.41 5.32 24.76
N LEU A 227 -44.70 4.18 24.14
CA LEU A 227 -44.53 2.86 24.77
C LEU A 227 -43.05 2.43 24.89
N GLY A 228 -42.20 2.83 23.94
CA GLY A 228 -40.77 2.53 23.96
C GLY A 228 -39.97 3.32 25.01
N ASP A 229 -40.57 4.37 25.58
CA ASP A 229 -39.94 5.25 26.58
C ASP A 229 -40.35 4.91 28.03
N ILE A 230 -41.23 3.92 28.23
CA ILE A 230 -41.67 3.49 29.56
C ILE A 230 -40.49 2.81 30.29
N PRO A 231 -40.11 3.26 31.50
CA PRO A 231 -39.09 2.57 32.30
C PRO A 231 -39.53 1.14 32.61
N VAL A 232 -38.58 0.20 32.65
CA VAL A 232 -38.80 -1.25 32.82
C VAL A 232 -39.43 -1.94 31.61
N LEU A 233 -40.55 -1.43 31.06
CA LEU A 233 -41.33 -2.11 30.01
C LEU A 233 -40.96 -1.71 28.57
N GLY A 234 -40.29 -0.57 28.36
CA GLY A 234 -39.99 -0.03 27.03
C GLY A 234 -39.10 -0.92 26.15
N HIS A 235 -38.39 -1.91 26.74
CA HIS A 235 -37.59 -2.89 26.00
C HIS A 235 -38.43 -3.86 25.15
N LEU A 236 -39.70 -4.08 25.49
CA LEU A 236 -40.62 -4.93 24.71
C LEU A 236 -41.16 -4.21 23.46
N PHE A 237 -41.04 -2.87 23.42
CA PHE A 237 -41.61 -2.01 22.39
C PHE A 237 -40.55 -1.24 21.58
N ARG A 238 -39.28 -1.65 21.70
CA ARG A 238 -38.16 -1.14 20.91
C ARG A 238 -37.32 -2.29 20.35
N ASN A 239 -36.80 -2.09 19.15
CA ASN A 239 -35.85 -2.98 18.49
C ASN A 239 -34.55 -2.19 18.25
N ASP A 240 -33.51 -2.55 19.01
CA ASP A 240 -32.17 -1.99 18.87
C ASP A 240 -31.33 -2.93 17.98
N THR A 241 -30.96 -2.49 16.79
CA THR A 241 -30.06 -3.22 15.90
C THR A 241 -28.72 -2.50 15.86
N THR A 242 -27.65 -3.17 16.28
CA THR A 242 -26.28 -2.66 16.16
C THR A 242 -25.53 -3.51 15.14
N GLN A 243 -25.15 -2.91 14.02
CA GLN A 243 -24.29 -3.53 13.01
C GLN A 243 -22.88 -2.94 13.14
N VAL A 244 -21.89 -3.81 13.34
CA VAL A 244 -20.48 -3.44 13.38
C VAL A 244 -19.85 -3.96 12.10
N HIS A 245 -19.54 -3.07 11.17
CA HIS A 245 -18.75 -3.37 9.98
C HIS A 245 -17.32 -2.93 10.23
N SER A 246 -16.35 -3.82 10.09
CA SER A 246 -14.94 -3.43 10.17
C SER A 246 -14.16 -4.05 9.02
N VAL A 247 -13.36 -3.21 8.38
CA VAL A 247 -12.57 -3.51 7.20
C VAL A 247 -11.12 -3.22 7.53
N ILE A 248 -10.20 -4.09 7.09
CA ILE A 248 -8.76 -3.90 7.22
C ILE A 248 -8.21 -3.70 5.82
N ARG A 249 -7.57 -2.54 5.61
CA ARG A 249 -6.86 -2.23 4.38
C ARG A 249 -5.41 -2.64 4.51
N LEU A 250 -4.91 -3.40 3.53
CA LEU A 250 -3.54 -3.93 3.48
C LEU A 250 -2.83 -3.43 2.23
N PHE A 251 -1.55 -3.07 2.38
CA PHE A 251 -0.66 -2.68 1.29
C PHE A 251 0.43 -3.74 1.13
N LEU A 252 0.33 -4.54 0.08
CA LEU A 252 1.35 -5.52 -0.27
C LEU A 252 2.17 -5.01 -1.45
N ILE A 253 3.47 -5.21 -1.41
CA ILE A 253 4.37 -4.84 -2.49
C ILE A 253 5.14 -6.06 -2.97
N LYS A 254 5.44 -6.13 -4.25
CA LYS A 254 6.28 -7.16 -4.88
C LYS A 254 7.20 -6.45 -5.86
N ALA A 255 8.48 -6.80 -5.83
CA ALA A 255 9.44 -6.31 -6.80
C ALA A 255 10.30 -7.44 -7.35
N SER A 256 10.55 -7.43 -8.66
CA SER A 256 11.38 -8.42 -9.34
C SER A 256 12.24 -7.77 -10.42
N VAL A 257 13.44 -8.31 -10.61
CA VAL A 257 14.30 -7.93 -11.74
C VAL A 257 13.70 -8.54 -13.01
N VAL A 258 13.48 -7.69 -14.03
CA VAL A 258 13.03 -8.13 -15.34
C VAL A 258 14.24 -8.68 -16.08
N ASN A 259 14.35 -10.00 -16.14
CA ASN A 259 15.32 -10.64 -17.01
C ASN A 259 14.75 -10.64 -18.43
N ASN A 260 15.49 -10.06 -19.39
CA ASN A 260 15.18 -10.15 -20.82
C ASN A 260 15.42 -11.60 -21.31
N GLY A 261 14.59 -12.51 -20.85
CA GLY A 261 14.40 -13.86 -21.39
C GLY A 261 12.93 -13.94 -21.78
N ILE A 262 12.69 -13.88 -23.08
CA ILE A 262 11.39 -13.98 -23.73
C ILE A 262 10.59 -15.13 -23.10
N SER A 263 9.48 -14.84 -22.43
CA SER A 263 8.47 -15.84 -22.07
C SER A 263 7.20 -15.52 -22.84
N HIS A 264 7.13 -16.02 -24.07
CA HIS A 264 5.85 -16.30 -24.71
C HIS A 264 5.38 -17.66 -24.20
N GLY A 265 4.13 -17.73 -23.75
CA GLY A 265 3.47 -18.96 -23.30
C GLY A 265 2.16 -18.62 -22.61
#